data_AF-A0A3D3HUT9-F1
#
_entry.id   AF-A0A3D3HUT9-F1
#
_cell.length_a   1.000
_cell.length_b   1.000
_cell.length_c   1.000
_cell.angle_alpha   90.00
_cell.angle_beta   90.00
_cell.angle_gamma   90.00
#
_symmetry.space_group_name_H-M   'P 1'
#
loop_
_entity.id
_entity.type
_entity.pdbx_description
1 polymer ?
#
loop_
_entity_poly.entity_id
_entity_poly.type
_entity_poly.pdbx_seq_one_letter_code
_entity_poly.pdbx_strand_id
1 'polypeptide(L)' 'MAGKKIKALVKLQLAAGKATPAPPIGPALGQHGINMQDFC' A
#
# COMPACT_ATOMS: atom_id res chain seq x y z
N MET A 1 -14.20 -19.37 -13.99
CA MET A 1 -13.88 -17.95 -13.74
C MET A 1 -13.30 -17.83 -12.33
N ALA A 2 -11.98 -17.98 -12.15
CA ALA A 2 -11.36 -17.99 -10.83
C ALA A 2 -11.15 -16.55 -10.33
N GLY A 3 -11.96 -16.11 -9.38
CA GLY A 3 -11.85 -14.78 -8.78
C GLY A 3 -10.51 -14.60 -8.07
N LYS A 4 -9.82 -13.49 -8.35
CA LYS A 4 -8.59 -13.13 -7.63
C LYS A 4 -8.91 -12.97 -6.15
N LYS A 5 -8.34 -13.84 -5.31
CA LYS A 5 -8.39 -13.69 -3.85
C LYS A 5 -7.60 -12.44 -3.46
N ILE A 6 -8.19 -11.62 -2.61
CA ILE A 6 -7.51 -10.46 -2.02
C ILE A 6 -6.31 -10.99 -1.23
N LYS A 7 -5.10 -10.56 -1.60
CA LYS A 7 -3.85 -11.02 -0.97
C LYS A 7 -3.59 -10.34 0.38
N ALA A 8 -4.01 -9.08 0.53
CA ALA A 8 -3.92 -8.32 1.76
C ALA A 8 -4.88 -7.12 1.74
N LEU A 9 -5.38 -6.73 2.91
CA LEU A 9 -6.15 -5.50 3.12
C LEU A 9 -5.31 -4.54 3.95
N VAL A 10 -4.84 -3.46 3.33
CA VAL A 10 -4.02 -2.43 3.97
C VAL A 10 -4.89 -1.20 4.20
N LYS A 11 -5.09 -0.81 5.46
CA LYS A 11 -5.77 0.44 5.82
C LYS A 11 -4.71 1.48 6.17
N LEU A 12 -4.65 2.53 5.36
CA LEU A 12 -3.78 3.69 5.54
C LEU A 12 -4.64 4.94 5.56
N GLN A 13 -4.49 5.76 6.60
CA GLN A 13 -5.07 7.09 6.65
C GLN A 13 -4.00 8.10 6.28
N LEU A 14 -4.16 8.77 5.15
CA LEU A 14 -3.22 9.76 4.64
C LEU A 14 -3.96 10.96 4.06
N ALA A 15 -3.31 12.11 4.10
CA ALA A 15 -3.73 13.26 3.31
C ALA A 15 -3.45 12.98 1.82
N ALA A 16 -4.36 13.42 0.94
CA ALA A 16 -4.20 13.28 -0.51
C ALA A 16 -2.84 13.84 -0.98
N GLY A 17 -2.14 13.10 -1.85
CA GLY A 17 -0.82 13.50 -2.37
C GLY A 17 0.34 13.43 -1.39
N LYS A 18 0.16 12.87 -0.18
CA LYS A 18 1.23 12.62 0.80
C LYS A 18 1.49 11.13 1.01
N ALA A 19 1.58 10.38 -0.07
CA ALA A 19 2.11 9.03 -0.06
C ALA A 19 3.64 9.07 0.10
N THR A 20 4.11 9.40 1.30
CA THR A 20 5.53 9.50 1.64
C THR A 20 6.05 8.18 2.23
N PRO A 21 7.34 7.83 2.04
CA PRO A 21 7.92 6.58 2.56
C PRO A 21 7.99 6.50 4.09
N ALA A 22 7.31 7.39 4.81
CA ALA A 22 7.23 7.41 6.25
C ALA A 22 6.48 6.18 6.81
N PRO A 23 6.81 5.73 8.04
CA PRO A 23 5.97 4.76 8.74
C PRO A 23 4.59 5.39 9.00
N PRO A 24 3.45 4.78 8.58
CA PRO A 24 3.16 3.36 8.35
C PRO A 24 3.15 2.88 6.88
N ILE A 25 3.42 3.76 5.91
CA ILE A 25 3.28 3.46 4.47
C ILE A 25 4.41 2.57 3.97
N GLY A 26 5.66 2.95 4.24
CA GLY A 26 6.83 2.20 3.80
C GLY A 26 6.81 0.74 4.28
N PRO A 27 6.56 0.49 5.58
CA PRO A 27 6.40 -0.87 6.08
C PRO A 27 5.19 -1.61 5.49
N ALA A 28 4.02 -0.98 5.40
CA ALA A 28 2.82 -1.66 4.91
C ALA A 28 2.90 -2.01 3.41
N LEU A 29 3.33 -1.07 2.56
CA LEU A 29 3.53 -1.34 1.13
C LEU A 29 4.66 -2.34 0.90
N GLY A 30 5.79 -2.16 1.61
CA GLY A 30 6.95 -3.05 1.50
C GLY A 30 6.63 -4.49 1.93
N GLN A 31 5.87 -4.67 3.02
CA GLN A 31 5.39 -5.98 3.48
C GLN A 31 4.51 -6.71 2.46
N HIS A 32 3.84 -5.96 1.57
CA HIS A 32 2.99 -6.50 0.51
C HIS A 32 3.65 -6.47 -0.88
N GLY A 33 4.91 -6.06 -0.97
CA GLY A 33 5.65 -5.94 -2.23
C GLY A 33 5.06 -4.90 -3.19
N ILE A 34 4.36 -3.91 -2.66
CA ILE A 34 3.78 -2.80 -3.45
C ILE A 34 4.86 -1.73 -3.60
N ASN A 35 5.15 -1.35 -4.83
CA ASN A 35 6.13 -0.29 -5.10
C ASN A 35 5.59 1.06 -4.64
N MET A 36 6.46 1.84 -3.99
CA MET A 36 6.13 3.19 -3.51
C MET A 36 5.75 4.13 -4.65
N GLN A 37 6.38 3.98 -5.81
CA GLN A 37 6.13 4.77 -7.01
C GLN A 37 4.74 4.55 -7.60
N ASP A 38 4.16 3.36 -7.43
CA ASP A 38 2.76 3.09 -7.81
C ASP A 38 1.77 3.67 -6.79
N PHE A 39 2.24 4.05 -5.59
CA PHE A 39 1.41 4.55 -4.49
C PHE A 39 1.50 6.08 -4.30
N CYS A 40 2.54 6.73 -4.81
CA CYS A 40 2.77 8.19 -4.70
C CYS A 40 1.83 9.02 -5.57
#